data_AF-A4AQD2-F1
#
_entry.id   AF-A4AQD2-F1
#
_cell.length_a   1.000
_cell.length_b   1.000
_cell.length_c   1.000
_cell.angle_alpha   90.00
_cell.angle_beta   90.00
_cell.angle_gamma   90.00
#
_symmetry.space_group_name_H-M   'P 1'
#
loop_
_entity.id
_entity.type
_entity.pdbx_description
1 polymer ?
#
loop_
_entity_poly.entity_id
_entity_poly.type
_entity_poly.pdbx_seq_one_letter_code
_entity_poly.pdbx_strand_id
1 'polypeptide(L)'
;MEENINGRVLLKKAEKRVDGIKRFYRHLSVYIAVNIVLVGVYATLYNQFNWQDIIDPDFHYWWMINLVSTPLLWGVGVLIHGLFAFNVIKSNKTKSASGFIKKWEERQIKKYLEKNN
;
A
#
# COMPACT_ATOMS: atom_id res chain seq x y z
N MET A 1 -11.57 2.63 36.58
CA MET A 1 -10.76 3.54 35.75
C MET A 1 -9.88 2.80 34.75
N GLU A 2 -9.15 1.75 35.16
CA GLU A 2 -8.26 0.98 34.27
C GLU A 2 -8.96 0.35 33.04
N GLU A 3 -10.18 -0.13 33.21
CA GLU A 3 -10.97 -0.73 32.12
C GLU A 3 -11.27 0.26 30.98
N ASN A 4 -11.54 1.54 31.33
CA ASN A 4 -11.77 2.61 30.35
C ASN A 4 -10.48 2.94 29.57
N ILE A 5 -9.32 2.91 30.23
CA ILE A 5 -8.01 3.15 29.60
C ILE A 5 -7.66 2.01 28.63
N ASN A 6 -7.91 0.76 29.02
CA ASN A 6 -7.65 -0.40 28.18
C ASN A 6 -8.53 -0.38 26.90
N GLY A 7 -9.81 -0.03 27.05
CA GLY A 7 -10.72 0.18 25.92
C GLY A 7 -10.22 1.24 24.93
N ARG A 8 -9.78 2.40 25.42
CA ARG A 8 -9.23 3.49 24.57
C ARG A 8 -7.95 3.08 23.83
N VAL A 9 -7.07 2.30 24.46
CA VAL A 9 -5.83 1.78 23.83
C VAL A 9 -6.15 0.78 22.73
N LEU A 10 -7.10 -0.12 22.96
CA LEU A 10 -7.56 -1.09 21.96
C LEU A 10 -8.21 -0.40 20.75
N LEU A 11 -9.06 0.62 20.99
CA LEU A 11 -9.68 1.42 19.93
C LEU A 11 -8.62 2.13 19.07
N LYS A 12 -7.67 2.84 19.69
CA LYS A 12 -6.58 3.51 18.94
C LYS A 12 -5.74 2.53 18.11
N LYS A 13 -5.54 1.30 18.60
CA LYS A 13 -4.83 0.26 17.86
C LYS A 13 -5.63 -0.24 16.66
N ALA A 14 -6.95 -0.39 16.82
CA ALA A 14 -7.86 -0.76 15.74
C ALA A 14 -7.93 0.35 14.67
N GLU A 15 -8.05 1.61 15.07
CA GLU A 15 -8.06 2.77 14.16
C GLU A 15 -6.79 2.83 13.31
N LYS A 16 -5.60 2.72 13.94
CA LYS A 16 -4.32 2.68 13.21
C LYS A 16 -4.26 1.54 12.18
N ARG A 17 -4.87 0.39 12.48
CA ARG A 17 -4.91 -0.76 11.55
C ARG A 17 -5.83 -0.46 10.36
N VAL A 18 -7.01 0.11 10.60
CA VAL A 18 -7.96 0.50 9.55
C VAL A 18 -7.36 1.55 8.64
N ASP A 19 -6.66 2.55 9.20
CA ASP A 19 -6.02 3.62 8.43
C ASP A 19 -4.91 3.09 7.50
N GLY A 20 -4.11 2.12 7.96
CA GLY A 20 -3.10 1.46 7.12
C GLY A 20 -3.72 0.74 5.92
N ILE A 21 -4.82 0.02 6.15
CA ILE A 21 -5.55 -0.70 5.12
C ILE A 21 -6.21 0.28 4.12
N LYS A 22 -6.84 1.36 4.60
CA LYS A 22 -7.41 2.42 3.75
C LYS A 22 -6.36 3.06 2.84
N ARG A 23 -5.17 3.35 3.37
CA ARG A 23 -4.06 3.89 2.55
C ARG A 23 -3.61 2.91 1.48
N PHE A 24 -3.58 1.61 1.77
CA PHE A 24 -3.29 0.59 0.77
C PHE A 24 -4.35 0.55 -0.34
N TYR A 25 -5.63 0.53 0.01
CA TYR A 25 -6.72 0.53 -0.98
C TYR A 25 -6.64 1.71 -1.94
N ARG A 26 -6.25 2.91 -1.48
CA ARG A 26 -6.04 4.04 -2.39
C ARG A 26 -5.00 3.75 -3.47
N HIS A 27 -3.86 3.14 -3.12
CA HIS A 27 -2.81 2.79 -4.09
C HIS A 27 -3.27 1.66 -5.01
N LEU A 28 -3.95 0.65 -4.46
CA LEU A 28 -4.51 -0.45 -5.24
C LEU A 28 -5.57 0.04 -6.24
N SER A 29 -6.45 0.96 -5.83
CA SER A 29 -7.47 1.55 -6.70
C SER A 29 -6.85 2.32 -7.86
N VAL A 30 -5.82 3.15 -7.60
CA VAL A 30 -5.10 3.86 -8.67
C VAL A 30 -4.42 2.87 -9.61
N TYR A 31 -3.76 1.83 -9.06
CA TYR A 31 -3.15 0.78 -9.86
C TYR A 31 -4.17 0.09 -10.78
N ILE A 32 -5.32 -0.34 -10.25
CA ILE A 32 -6.37 -1.00 -11.04
C ILE A 32 -6.92 -0.05 -12.11
N ALA A 33 -7.22 1.20 -11.76
CA ALA A 33 -7.77 2.18 -12.69
C ALA A 33 -6.82 2.44 -13.86
N VAL A 34 -5.53 2.65 -13.58
CA VAL A 34 -4.51 2.86 -14.63
C VAL A 34 -4.36 1.63 -15.52
N ASN A 35 -4.36 0.42 -14.95
CA ASN A 35 -4.28 -0.81 -15.72
C ASN A 35 -5.49 -1.04 -16.64
N ILE A 36 -6.70 -0.73 -16.18
CA ILE A 36 -7.91 -0.80 -17.01
C ILE A 36 -7.80 0.18 -18.18
N VAL A 37 -7.34 1.42 -17.93
CA VAL A 37 -7.14 2.41 -18.99
C VAL A 37 -6.08 1.93 -19.99
N LEU A 38 -4.94 1.42 -19.52
CA LEU A 38 -3.87 0.90 -20.38
C LEU A 38 -4.36 -0.24 -21.29
N VAL A 39 -5.09 -1.20 -20.74
CA VAL A 39 -5.64 -2.32 -21.51
C VAL A 39 -6.75 -1.86 -22.47
N GLY A 40 -7.61 -0.95 -22.03
CA GLY A 40 -8.68 -0.39 -22.86
C GLY A 40 -8.15 0.41 -24.04
N VAL A 41 -7.12 1.23 -23.81
CA VAL A 41 -6.38 1.95 -24.85
C VAL A 41 -5.73 0.97 -25.81
N TYR A 42 -5.04 -0.06 -25.32
CA TYR A 42 -4.47 -1.11 -26.19
C TYR A 42 -5.53 -1.80 -27.05
N ALA A 43 -6.63 -2.26 -26.46
CA ALA A 43 -7.68 -3.01 -27.16
C ALA A 43 -8.42 -2.17 -28.21
N THR A 44 -8.66 -0.89 -27.93
CA THR A 44 -9.32 0.02 -28.89
C THR A 44 -8.40 0.37 -30.05
N LEU A 45 -7.15 0.71 -29.76
CA LEU A 45 -6.16 1.09 -30.77
C LEU A 45 -5.77 -0.07 -31.68
N TYR A 46 -5.59 -1.27 -31.12
CA TYR A 46 -5.24 -2.48 -31.88
C TYR A 46 -6.37 -2.91 -32.82
N ASN A 47 -7.63 -2.86 -32.37
CA ASN A 47 -8.76 -3.35 -33.16
C ASN A 47 -9.34 -2.34 -34.15
N GLN A 48 -9.22 -1.03 -33.90
CA GLN A 48 -9.88 -0.01 -34.75
C GLN A 48 -8.95 0.68 -35.74
N PHE A 49 -7.64 0.75 -35.47
CA PHE A 49 -6.75 1.67 -36.17
C PHE A 49 -5.61 1.02 -36.97
N ASN A 50 -5.51 -0.32 -37.07
CA ASN A 50 -4.38 -1.00 -37.75
C ASN A 50 -3.04 -0.33 -37.47
N TRP A 51 -2.66 -0.28 -36.19
CA TRP A 51 -1.51 0.46 -35.66
C TRP A 51 -0.16 0.16 -36.33
N GLN A 52 -0.07 -0.97 -37.04
CA GLN A 52 1.11 -1.41 -37.77
C GLN A 52 1.55 -0.43 -38.87
N ASP A 53 0.61 0.32 -39.47
CA ASP A 53 0.89 1.17 -40.63
C ASP A 53 1.11 2.66 -40.27
N ILE A 54 0.76 3.08 -39.04
CA ILE A 54 0.72 4.49 -38.64
C ILE A 54 1.90 4.88 -37.74
N ILE A 55 2.49 3.90 -37.05
CA ILE A 55 3.41 4.15 -35.94
C ILE A 55 4.76 3.51 -36.22
N ASP A 56 5.81 4.26 -35.90
CA ASP A 56 7.18 3.82 -36.00
C ASP A 56 7.39 2.47 -35.26
N PRO A 57 8.02 1.46 -35.91
CA PRO A 57 8.22 0.14 -35.33
C PRO A 57 8.98 0.15 -34.00
N ASP A 58 9.96 1.05 -33.84
CA ASP A 58 10.74 1.15 -32.61
C ASP A 58 9.89 1.71 -31.47
N PHE A 59 9.03 2.70 -31.76
CA PHE A 59 8.06 3.20 -30.79
C PHE A 59 7.05 2.12 -30.40
N HIS A 60 6.54 1.33 -31.35
CA HIS A 60 5.61 0.24 -31.06
C HIS A 60 6.25 -0.81 -30.12
N TYR A 61 7.47 -1.22 -30.41
CA TYR A 61 8.22 -2.17 -29.58
C TYR A 61 8.48 -1.62 -28.17
N TRP A 62 8.94 -0.37 -28.07
CA TRP A 62 9.13 0.31 -26.80
C TRP A 62 7.82 0.37 -26.00
N TRP A 63 6.72 0.76 -26.63
CA TRP A 63 5.42 0.87 -25.98
C TRP A 63 4.91 -0.49 -25.49
N MET A 64 5.03 -1.54 -26.30
CA MET A 64 4.61 -2.90 -25.94
C MET A 64 5.36 -3.43 -24.71
N ILE A 65 6.68 -3.21 -24.65
CA ILE A 65 7.49 -3.61 -23.49
C ILE A 65 7.07 -2.84 -22.24
N ASN A 66 6.87 -1.52 -22.36
CA ASN A 66 6.48 -0.70 -21.22
C ASN A 66 5.06 -1.01 -20.73
N LEU A 67 4.15 -1.37 -21.64
CA LEU A 67 2.78 -1.77 -21.33
C LEU A 67 2.74 -3.02 -20.46
N VAL A 68 3.69 -3.95 -20.62
CA VAL A 68 3.78 -5.18 -19.83
C VAL A 68 4.66 -4.99 -18.59
N SER A 69 5.84 -4.41 -18.75
CA SER A 69 6.82 -4.27 -17.67
C SER A 69 6.39 -3.27 -16.59
N THR A 70 5.72 -2.17 -16.95
CA THR A 70 5.31 -1.15 -15.98
C THR A 70 4.26 -1.68 -14.99
N PRO A 71 3.14 -2.30 -15.44
CA PRO A 71 2.22 -2.99 -14.55
C PRO A 71 2.85 -4.09 -13.72
N LEU A 72 3.79 -4.86 -14.28
CA LEU A 72 4.45 -5.94 -13.53
C LEU A 72 5.27 -5.39 -12.37
N LEU A 73 6.12 -4.39 -12.62
CA LEU A 73 6.96 -3.78 -11.59
C LEU A 73 6.13 -3.05 -10.53
N TRP A 74 5.12 -2.29 -10.96
CA TRP A 74 4.19 -1.63 -10.04
C TRP A 74 3.34 -2.64 -9.27
N GLY A 75 2.94 -3.74 -9.90
CA GLY A 75 2.22 -4.84 -9.29
C GLY A 75 3.00 -5.46 -8.15
N VAL A 76 4.31 -5.69 -8.32
CA VAL A 76 5.20 -6.12 -7.23
C VAL A 76 5.22 -5.08 -6.11
N GLY A 77 5.34 -3.80 -6.44
CA GLY A 77 5.28 -2.71 -5.45
C GLY A 77 3.98 -2.71 -4.64
N VAL A 78 2.83 -2.86 -5.31
CA VAL A 78 1.50 -2.94 -4.68
C VAL A 78 1.38 -4.20 -3.84
N LEU A 79 1.85 -5.36 -4.32
CA LEU A 79 1.87 -6.61 -3.55
C LEU A 79 2.66 -6.45 -2.25
N ILE A 80 3.85 -5.86 -2.32
CA ILE A 80 4.66 -5.55 -1.14
C ILE A 80 3.88 -4.62 -0.19
N HIS A 81 3.30 -3.53 -0.69
CA HIS A 81 2.49 -2.61 0.12
C HIS A 81 1.30 -3.31 0.79
N GLY A 82 0.64 -4.25 0.09
CA GLY A 82 -0.44 -5.06 0.63
C GLY A 82 0.03 -5.95 1.76
N LEU A 83 1.15 -6.67 1.56
CA LEU A 83 1.76 -7.49 2.60
C LEU A 83 2.15 -6.69 3.85
N PHE A 84 2.56 -5.42 3.70
CA PHE A 84 2.78 -4.51 4.82
C PHE A 84 1.48 -4.04 5.48
N ALA A 85 0.48 -3.62 4.69
CA ALA A 85 -0.80 -3.10 5.20
C ALA A 85 -1.62 -4.14 5.96
N PHE A 86 -1.61 -5.40 5.49
CA PHE A 86 -2.28 -6.51 6.16
C PHE A 86 -1.46 -7.15 7.28
N ASN A 87 -0.30 -6.56 7.61
CA ASN A 87 0.61 -7.07 8.65
C ASN A 87 1.11 -8.51 8.40
N VAL A 88 1.06 -9.01 7.16
CA VAL A 88 1.54 -10.34 6.78
C VAL A 88 3.06 -10.43 6.95
N ILE A 89 3.80 -9.40 6.50
CA ILE A 89 5.25 -9.29 6.76
C ILE A 89 5.55 -8.93 8.22
N LYS A 90 4.63 -8.22 8.88
CA LYS A 90 4.76 -7.82 10.29
C LYS A 90 4.59 -8.99 11.26
N SER A 91 3.96 -10.08 10.82
CA SER A 91 3.79 -11.31 11.62
C SER A 91 5.14 -11.98 11.94
N ASN A 92 6.16 -11.83 11.08
CA ASN A 92 7.41 -12.58 11.25
C ASN A 92 8.69 -11.75 11.38
N LYS A 93 8.78 -10.49 10.92
CA LYS A 93 10.07 -9.78 10.99
C LYS A 93 9.96 -8.26 10.83
N THR A 94 9.41 -7.54 11.81
CA THR A 94 9.74 -6.11 12.04
C THR A 94 9.27 -5.68 13.43
N LYS A 95 9.89 -6.30 14.44
CA LYS A 95 10.21 -5.72 15.76
C LYS A 95 11.19 -4.53 15.62
N SER A 96 11.05 -3.70 14.59
CA SER A 96 11.96 -2.57 14.29
C SER A 96 11.39 -1.22 14.72
N ALA A 97 10.52 -1.21 15.72
CA ALA A 97 10.68 -0.22 16.78
C ALA A 97 11.49 -0.95 17.85
N SER A 98 12.82 -0.77 17.76
CA SER A 98 13.81 -1.16 18.75
C SER A 98 13.21 -1.21 20.15
N GLY A 99 13.51 -2.23 20.95
CA GLY A 99 13.01 -2.33 22.33
C GLY A 99 13.18 -1.03 23.14
N PHE A 100 14.09 -0.15 22.72
CA PHE A 100 14.22 1.23 23.19
C PHE A 100 12.98 2.13 22.99
N ILE A 101 12.37 2.15 21.79
CA ILE A 101 11.19 3.00 21.49
C ILE A 101 9.99 2.51 22.29
N LYS A 102 9.78 1.18 22.35
CA LYS A 102 8.70 0.60 23.14
C LYS A 102 8.87 0.89 24.64
N LYS A 103 10.09 0.75 25.17
CA LYS A 103 10.42 1.13 26.56
C LYS A 103 10.32 2.63 26.81
N TRP A 104 10.59 3.47 25.81
CA TRP A 104 10.40 4.92 25.92
C TRP A 104 8.90 5.25 25.95
N GLU A 105 8.10 4.64 25.08
CA GLU A 105 6.65 4.85 24.99
C GLU A 105 5.95 4.39 26.29
N GLU A 106 6.30 3.22 26.81
CA GLU A 106 5.84 2.72 28.12
C GLU A 106 6.20 3.70 29.27
N ARG A 107 7.41 4.29 29.24
CA ARG A 107 7.81 5.30 30.24
C ARG A 107 6.99 6.58 30.14
N GLN A 108 6.69 7.07 28.93
CA GLN A 108 5.86 8.26 28.78
C GLN A 108 4.42 8.01 29.24
N ILE A 109 3.85 6.86 28.86
CA ILE A 109 2.50 6.47 29.29
C ILE A 109 2.42 6.42 30.82
N LYS A 110 3.43 5.85 31.48
CA LYS A 110 3.50 5.79 32.95
C LYS A 110 3.54 7.19 33.60
N LYS A 111 4.33 8.13 33.04
CA LYS A 111 4.37 9.53 33.52
C LYS A 111 3.01 10.22 33.45
N TYR A 112 2.25 10.00 32.38
CA TYR A 112 0.93 10.62 32.23
C TYR A 112 -0.14 9.99 33.14
N LEU A 113 0.00 8.71 33.47
CA LEU A 113 -0.87 8.03 34.46
C LEU A 113 -0.60 8.51 35.88
N GLU A 114 0.67 8.66 36.26
CA GLU A 114 1.07 9.14 37.59
C GLU A 114 0.75 10.62 37.83
N LYS A 115 0.68 11.44 36.77
CA LYS A 115 0.36 12.88 36.86
C LYS A 115 -1.14 13.20 36.97
N ASN A 116 -2.01 12.21 36.75
CA ASN A 116 -3.46 12.35 36.87
C ASN A 116 -4.05 11.61 38.09
N ASN A 117 -3.19 11.09 38.97
CA ASN A 117 -3.49 10.68 40.34
C ASN A 117 -2.90 11.70 41.32
#